data_AF-A0A412XT05-F1
#
_entry.id   AF-A0A412XT05-F1
#
_cell.length_a   1.000
_cell.length_b   1.000
_cell.length_c   1.000
_cell.angle_alpha   90.00
_cell.angle_beta   90.00
_cell.angle_gamma   90.00
#
_symmetry.space_group_name_H-M   'P 1'
#
loop_
_entity.id
_entity.type
_entity.pdbx_description
1 polymer ?
#
loop_
_entity_poly.entity_id
_entity_poly.type
_entity_poly.pdbx_seq_one_letter_code
_entity_poly.pdbx_strand_id
1 'polypeptide(L)'
;MNYGISVLFRAIPLLMALFCFGYGAFVLGMGTDPARYVAGPVVMSLGMICIALFATAATIIRQIIHTYNTVAKYALPVLGYLAALLTFIYGWEYFSEAPTAGHFVAGHVICGVAFITACVATTATSSTRFTLIPANSDATGHDTPPQAFSAIQGNILIAVAALLALTAWIWTIWLLVKSDVHNAYYIAGHVMAGISCICTSLVALVATIVRQIRNSYSHPERKWWPAVVLAMGTLGILWGLLVTTEHNPAKSSIGYIMIGLGLVCYSISSKVILLAAIWRNTFKLANRIPLIPVFTALACLFLSAFLFEMTGMHEAYFVPARVLAGLGGICFTLFSIVSILESGTSKG
;
A
#
# COMPACT_ATOMS: atom_id res chain seq x y z
N MET A 1 -16.62 10.70 16.23
CA MET A 1 -15.69 11.49 15.38
C MET A 1 -16.37 12.79 14.97
N ASN A 2 -15.71 13.95 15.13
CA ASN A 2 -16.25 15.25 14.68
C ASN A 2 -16.25 15.33 13.13
N TYR A 3 -17.23 16.01 12.54
CA TYR A 3 -17.36 16.24 11.11
C TYR A 3 -16.09 16.82 10.47
N GLY A 4 -15.43 17.79 11.09
CA GLY A 4 -14.20 18.39 10.57
C GLY A 4 -13.06 17.36 10.38
N ILE A 5 -12.87 16.48 11.37
CA ILE A 5 -11.88 15.39 11.31
C ILE A 5 -12.26 14.37 10.23
N SER A 6 -13.56 14.06 10.10
CA SER A 6 -14.08 13.17 9.05
C SER A 6 -13.79 13.69 7.63
N VAL A 7 -13.89 15.01 7.42
CA VAL A 7 -13.55 15.63 6.13
C VAL A 7 -12.04 15.57 5.89
N LEU A 8 -11.24 15.97 6.89
CA LEU A 8 -9.78 15.97 6.79
C LEU A 8 -9.22 14.59 6.42
N PHE A 9 -9.62 13.54 7.15
CA PHE A 9 -9.09 12.20 6.92
C PHE A 9 -9.50 11.58 5.58
N ARG A 10 -10.63 12.00 4.99
CA ARG A 10 -10.99 11.65 3.59
C ARG A 10 -10.24 12.49 2.56
N ALA A 11 -9.92 13.74 2.89
CA ALA A 11 -9.20 14.62 1.98
C ALA A 11 -7.72 14.24 1.85
N ILE A 12 -7.06 13.75 2.91
CA ILE A 12 -5.64 13.38 2.89
C ILE A 12 -5.28 12.45 1.71
N PRO A 13 -5.94 11.29 1.52
CA PRO A 13 -5.67 10.44 0.35
C PRO A 13 -5.81 11.17 -0.99
N LEU A 14 -6.80 12.06 -1.14
CA LEU A 14 -7.01 12.81 -2.39
C LEU A 14 -5.93 13.88 -2.59
N LEU A 15 -5.48 14.55 -1.53
CA LEU A 15 -4.38 15.51 -1.58
C LEU A 15 -3.06 14.80 -1.93
N MET A 16 -2.83 13.61 -1.38
CA MET A 16 -1.66 12.80 -1.72
C MET A 16 -1.75 12.23 -3.14
N ALA A 17 -2.95 11.88 -3.63
CA ALA A 17 -3.17 11.54 -5.03
C ALA A 17 -2.82 12.73 -5.94
N LEU A 18 -3.31 13.93 -5.62
CA LEU A 18 -3.00 15.16 -6.36
C LEU A 18 -1.49 15.44 -6.36
N PHE A 19 -0.81 15.26 -5.22
CA PHE A 19 0.64 15.36 -5.15
C PHE A 19 1.32 14.35 -6.07
N CYS A 20 0.97 13.06 -6.01
CA CYS A 20 1.57 12.03 -6.86
C CYS A 20 1.32 12.29 -8.36
N PHE A 21 0.10 12.65 -8.74
CA PHE A 21 -0.22 12.98 -10.14
C PHE A 21 0.50 14.24 -10.61
N GLY A 22 0.42 15.33 -9.83
CA GLY A 22 1.05 16.60 -10.16
C GLY A 22 2.57 16.50 -10.21
N TYR A 23 3.17 15.86 -9.21
CA TYR A 23 4.62 15.67 -9.16
C TYR A 23 5.11 14.69 -10.23
N GLY A 24 4.39 13.58 -10.47
CA GLY A 24 4.70 12.64 -11.54
C GLY A 24 4.63 13.28 -12.93
N ALA A 25 3.57 14.04 -13.19
CA ALA A 25 3.40 14.81 -14.43
C ALA A 25 4.47 15.90 -14.59
N PHE A 26 4.81 16.61 -13.50
CA PHE A 26 5.88 17.60 -13.50
C PHE A 26 7.23 16.96 -13.86
N VAL A 27 7.58 15.83 -13.23
CA VAL A 27 8.83 15.11 -13.54
C VAL A 27 8.85 14.65 -14.99
N LEU A 28 7.75 14.08 -15.50
CA LEU A 28 7.66 13.59 -16.87
C LEU A 28 7.73 14.71 -17.91
N GLY A 29 7.00 15.81 -17.69
CA GLY A 29 6.88 16.91 -18.65
C GLY A 29 8.03 17.91 -18.63
N MET A 30 8.55 18.23 -17.43
CA MET A 30 9.56 19.28 -17.24
C MET A 30 10.98 18.74 -16.98
N GLY A 31 11.13 17.45 -16.67
CA GLY A 31 12.45 16.86 -16.43
C GLY A 31 13.28 16.82 -17.71
N THR A 32 14.58 17.08 -17.62
CA THR A 32 15.51 16.99 -18.77
C THR A 32 16.26 15.64 -18.82
N ASP A 33 16.27 14.92 -17.70
CA ASP A 33 16.92 13.61 -17.55
C ASP A 33 16.07 12.49 -18.19
N PRO A 34 16.64 11.58 -19.01
CA PRO A 34 15.94 10.40 -19.55
C PRO A 34 15.26 9.52 -18.48
N ALA A 35 15.78 9.50 -17.25
CA ALA A 35 15.19 8.80 -16.11
C ALA A 35 13.78 9.31 -15.74
N ARG A 36 13.35 10.48 -16.27
CA ARG A 36 11.96 10.97 -16.16
C ARG A 36 10.92 9.99 -16.69
N TYR A 37 11.28 9.19 -17.71
CA TYR A 37 10.40 8.16 -18.29
C TYR A 37 10.21 6.93 -17.39
N VAL A 38 10.97 6.85 -16.29
CA VAL A 38 10.73 5.90 -15.20
C VAL A 38 10.06 6.60 -14.03
N ALA A 39 10.70 7.65 -13.51
CA ALA A 39 10.27 8.32 -12.30
C ALA A 39 8.87 8.93 -12.41
N GLY A 40 8.59 9.67 -13.49
CA GLY A 40 7.32 10.38 -13.66
C GLY A 40 6.11 9.44 -13.70
N PRO A 41 6.06 8.47 -14.63
CA PRO A 41 4.96 7.51 -14.74
C PRO A 41 4.80 6.64 -13.49
N VAL A 42 5.90 6.21 -12.86
CA VAL A 42 5.85 5.44 -11.61
C VAL A 42 5.23 6.29 -10.49
N VAL A 43 5.70 7.52 -10.26
CA VAL A 43 5.14 8.41 -9.24
C VAL A 43 3.67 8.74 -9.53
N MET A 44 3.31 8.95 -10.79
CA MET A 44 1.93 9.16 -11.21
C MET A 44 1.05 7.95 -10.85
N SER A 45 1.53 6.72 -11.10
CA SER A 45 0.80 5.49 -10.74
C SER A 45 0.58 5.32 -9.24
N LEU A 46 1.48 5.82 -8.38
CA LEU A 46 1.31 5.83 -6.93
C LEU A 46 0.08 6.65 -6.49
N GLY A 47 -0.34 7.63 -7.29
CA GLY A 47 -1.59 8.37 -7.06
C GLY A 47 -2.82 7.46 -7.10
N MET A 48 -2.80 6.39 -7.88
CA MET A 48 -3.91 5.44 -7.99
C MET A 48 -4.08 4.58 -6.73
N ILE A 49 -2.97 4.27 -6.03
CA ILE A 49 -3.03 3.69 -4.67
C ILE A 49 -3.78 4.65 -3.75
N CYS A 50 -3.49 5.96 -3.83
CA CYS A 50 -4.14 6.96 -2.99
C CYS A 50 -5.65 7.10 -3.28
N ILE A 51 -6.08 6.91 -4.52
CA ILE A 51 -7.51 6.80 -4.87
C ILE A 51 -8.16 5.56 -4.24
N ALA A 52 -7.50 4.40 -4.24
CA ALA A 52 -8.01 3.22 -3.55
C ALA A 52 -8.01 3.39 -2.01
N LEU A 53 -7.02 4.10 -1.45
CA LEU A 53 -6.99 4.45 -0.03
C LEU A 53 -8.10 5.44 0.33
N PHE A 54 -8.43 6.38 -0.55
CA PHE A 54 -9.63 7.23 -0.40
C PHE A 54 -10.90 6.37 -0.31
N ALA A 55 -11.06 5.38 -1.20
CA ALA A 55 -12.21 4.48 -1.15
C ALA A 55 -12.29 3.74 0.21
N THR A 56 -11.15 3.31 0.74
CA THR A 56 -11.06 2.67 2.07
C THR A 56 -11.46 3.66 3.18
N ALA A 57 -10.86 4.85 3.21
CA ALA A 57 -11.14 5.90 4.18
C ALA A 57 -12.62 6.29 4.17
N ALA A 58 -13.17 6.57 2.98
CA ALA A 58 -14.56 6.96 2.80
C ALA A 58 -15.52 5.84 3.20
N THR A 59 -15.18 4.58 2.94
CA THR A 59 -15.98 3.42 3.34
C THR A 59 -16.10 3.33 4.86
N ILE A 60 -14.97 3.43 5.58
CA ILE A 60 -14.95 3.30 7.04
C ILE A 60 -15.54 4.54 7.71
N ILE A 61 -15.13 5.74 7.32
CA ILE A 61 -15.58 7.00 7.91
C ILE A 61 -17.09 7.16 7.79
N ARG A 62 -17.67 6.90 6.61
CA ARG A 62 -19.11 7.04 6.40
C ARG A 62 -19.90 6.10 7.30
N GLN A 63 -19.37 4.91 7.61
CA GLN A 63 -19.99 3.99 8.56
C GLN A 63 -19.93 4.54 9.99
N ILE A 64 -18.76 5.07 10.41
CA ILE A 64 -18.57 5.66 11.75
C ILE A 64 -19.49 6.87 11.99
N ILE A 65 -19.76 7.69 10.98
CA ILE A 65 -20.63 8.87 11.10
C ILE A 65 -22.07 8.63 10.62
N HIS A 66 -22.46 7.37 10.38
CA HIS A 66 -23.82 6.98 9.97
C HIS A 66 -24.32 7.62 8.66
N THR A 67 -23.43 7.90 7.70
CA THR A 67 -23.76 8.41 6.35
C THR A 67 -23.46 7.41 5.23
N TYR A 68 -23.29 6.13 5.60
CA TYR A 68 -23.00 5.07 4.66
C TYR A 68 -24.29 4.49 4.07
N ASN A 69 -24.49 4.71 2.78
CA ASN A 69 -25.67 4.28 2.03
C ASN A 69 -25.31 3.23 0.97
N THR A 70 -26.32 2.69 0.30
CA THR A 70 -26.17 1.67 -0.75
C THR A 70 -25.29 2.13 -1.89
N VAL A 71 -25.38 3.41 -2.30
CA VAL A 71 -24.53 3.96 -3.37
C VAL A 71 -23.07 3.90 -2.97
N ALA A 72 -22.71 4.40 -1.79
CA ALA A 72 -21.34 4.38 -1.29
C ALA A 72 -20.81 2.94 -1.15
N LYS A 73 -21.67 2.00 -0.77
CA LYS A 73 -21.34 0.57 -0.63
C LYS A 73 -20.80 -0.07 -1.91
N TYR A 74 -21.28 0.36 -3.08
CA TYR A 74 -20.82 -0.19 -4.36
C TYR A 74 -19.86 0.76 -5.09
N ALA A 75 -20.13 2.06 -5.08
CA ALA A 75 -19.32 3.04 -5.80
C ALA A 75 -17.88 3.14 -5.30
N LEU A 76 -17.65 3.05 -3.98
CA LEU A 76 -16.30 3.17 -3.42
C LEU A 76 -15.41 1.96 -3.76
N PRO A 77 -15.86 0.70 -3.56
CA PRO A 77 -15.12 -0.46 -4.08
C PRO A 77 -14.86 -0.42 -5.58
N VAL A 78 -15.90 -0.08 -6.38
CA VAL A 78 -15.78 0.01 -7.84
C VAL A 78 -14.73 1.03 -8.25
N LEU A 79 -14.72 2.21 -7.62
CA LEU A 79 -13.69 3.23 -7.86
C LEU A 79 -12.28 2.69 -7.63
N GLY A 80 -12.06 1.96 -6.52
CA GLY A 80 -10.76 1.37 -6.22
C GLY A 80 -10.32 0.32 -7.24
N TYR A 81 -11.22 -0.57 -7.66
CA TYR A 81 -10.89 -1.59 -8.66
C TYR A 81 -10.72 -1.01 -10.07
N LEU A 82 -11.51 0.01 -10.44
CA LEU A 82 -11.31 0.76 -11.68
C LEU A 82 -9.96 1.46 -11.68
N ALA A 83 -9.56 2.06 -10.56
CA ALA A 83 -8.24 2.66 -10.43
C ALA A 83 -7.13 1.61 -10.66
N ALA A 84 -7.26 0.42 -10.09
CA ALA A 84 -6.33 -0.68 -10.33
C ALA A 84 -6.29 -1.13 -11.80
N LEU A 85 -7.46 -1.33 -12.42
CA LEU A 85 -7.57 -1.77 -13.81
C LEU A 85 -6.94 -0.76 -14.77
N LEU A 86 -7.26 0.52 -14.63
CA LEU A 86 -6.69 1.59 -15.44
C LEU A 86 -5.16 1.68 -15.27
N THR A 87 -4.68 1.51 -14.04
CA THR A 87 -3.23 1.47 -13.77
C THR A 87 -2.55 0.29 -14.46
N PHE A 88 -3.18 -0.88 -14.45
CA PHE A 88 -2.64 -2.08 -15.11
C PHE A 88 -2.59 -1.91 -16.63
N ILE A 89 -3.69 -1.44 -17.24
CA ILE A 89 -3.75 -1.18 -18.68
C ILE A 89 -2.67 -0.16 -19.07
N TYR A 90 -2.56 0.94 -18.32
CA TYR A 90 -1.54 1.95 -18.57
C TYR A 90 -0.12 1.37 -18.48
N GLY A 91 0.20 0.60 -17.43
CA GLY A 91 1.51 -0.04 -17.30
C GLY A 91 1.81 -1.05 -18.42
N TRP A 92 0.78 -1.77 -18.88
CA TRP A 92 0.89 -2.74 -19.95
C TRP A 92 1.13 -2.06 -21.30
N GLU A 93 0.38 -1.01 -21.61
CA GLU A 93 0.56 -0.21 -22.82
C GLU A 93 1.92 0.52 -22.82
N TYR A 94 2.37 1.01 -21.67
CA TYR A 94 3.67 1.68 -21.54
C TYR A 94 4.86 0.80 -21.94
N PHE A 95 4.75 -0.54 -21.84
CA PHE A 95 5.75 -1.45 -22.40
C PHE A 95 5.88 -1.34 -23.92
N SER A 96 4.75 -1.15 -24.58
CA SER A 96 4.63 -1.18 -26.04
C SER A 96 4.96 0.16 -26.69
N GLU A 97 4.95 1.26 -25.93
CA GLU A 97 5.22 2.61 -26.44
C GLU A 97 6.66 2.78 -26.93
N ALA A 98 7.65 2.20 -26.26
CA ALA A 98 9.04 2.24 -26.71
C ALA A 98 9.87 1.06 -26.16
N PRO A 99 10.72 0.43 -26.99
CA PRO A 99 11.58 -0.69 -26.58
C PRO A 99 12.84 -0.21 -25.83
N THR A 100 12.67 0.63 -24.81
CA THR A 100 13.77 1.17 -24.00
C THR A 100 13.81 0.53 -22.61
N ALA A 101 15.00 0.50 -22.00
CA ALA A 101 15.16 0.01 -20.63
C ALA A 101 14.28 0.75 -19.62
N GLY A 102 14.08 2.06 -19.80
CA GLY A 102 13.22 2.87 -18.94
C GLY A 102 11.75 2.45 -19.02
N HIS A 103 11.20 2.30 -20.23
CA HIS A 103 9.81 1.86 -20.42
C HIS A 103 9.61 0.43 -19.91
N PHE A 104 10.61 -0.45 -20.12
CA PHE A 104 10.60 -1.79 -19.55
C PHE A 104 10.53 -1.77 -18.02
N VAL A 105 11.36 -0.98 -17.33
CA VAL A 105 11.32 -0.91 -15.86
C VAL A 105 10.00 -0.30 -15.40
N ALA A 106 9.62 0.85 -15.96
CA ALA A 106 8.43 1.58 -15.56
C ALA A 106 7.15 0.75 -15.76
N GLY A 107 6.97 0.10 -16.91
CA GLY A 107 5.78 -0.71 -17.18
C GLY A 107 5.61 -1.85 -16.17
N HIS A 108 6.70 -2.53 -15.81
CA HIS A 108 6.67 -3.60 -14.78
C HIS A 108 6.24 -3.04 -13.42
N VAL A 109 6.85 -1.92 -13.02
CA VAL A 109 6.56 -1.28 -11.74
C VAL A 109 5.13 -0.77 -11.69
N ILE A 110 4.62 -0.15 -12.76
CA ILE A 110 3.24 0.35 -12.85
C ILE A 110 2.23 -0.81 -12.79
N CYS A 111 2.46 -1.90 -13.52
CA CYS A 111 1.66 -3.12 -13.41
C CYS A 111 1.67 -3.68 -11.98
N GLY A 112 2.83 -3.69 -11.31
CA GLY A 112 2.92 -4.07 -9.91
C GLY A 112 2.15 -3.13 -8.96
N VAL A 113 2.21 -1.82 -9.20
CA VAL A 113 1.43 -0.80 -8.46
C VAL A 113 -0.08 -1.03 -8.64
N ALA A 114 -0.52 -1.51 -9.81
CA ALA A 114 -1.90 -1.92 -10.02
C ALA A 114 -2.32 -3.07 -9.10
N PHE A 115 -1.44 -4.04 -8.84
CA PHE A 115 -1.72 -5.12 -7.87
C PHE A 115 -1.86 -4.59 -6.45
N ILE A 116 -1.01 -3.65 -6.02
CA ILE A 116 -1.18 -2.97 -4.71
C ILE A 116 -2.53 -2.27 -4.68
N THR A 117 -2.87 -1.52 -5.73
CA THR A 117 -4.13 -0.77 -5.82
C THR A 117 -5.34 -1.70 -5.73
N ALA A 118 -5.30 -2.86 -6.39
CA ALA A 118 -6.36 -3.87 -6.31
C ALA A 118 -6.45 -4.52 -4.90
N CYS A 119 -5.32 -4.78 -4.24
CA CYS A 119 -5.30 -5.25 -2.85
C CYS A 119 -5.89 -4.21 -1.87
N VAL A 120 -5.61 -2.92 -2.08
CA VAL A 120 -6.23 -1.83 -1.31
C VAL A 120 -7.73 -1.72 -1.62
N ALA A 121 -8.16 -1.84 -2.87
CA ALA A 121 -9.58 -1.90 -3.23
C ALA A 121 -10.29 -3.10 -2.57
N THR A 122 -9.61 -4.23 -2.47
CA THR A 122 -10.08 -5.40 -1.72
C THR A 122 -10.21 -5.11 -0.22
N THR A 123 -9.30 -4.31 0.33
CA THR A 123 -9.37 -3.81 1.72
C THR A 123 -10.56 -2.87 1.93
N ALA A 124 -10.86 -1.98 0.98
CA ALA A 124 -12.07 -1.17 1.02
C ALA A 124 -13.34 -2.06 0.99
N THR A 125 -13.35 -3.06 0.12
CA THR A 125 -14.46 -4.00 -0.05
C THR A 125 -14.71 -4.85 1.21
N SER A 126 -13.65 -5.38 1.82
CA SER A 126 -13.74 -6.12 3.08
C SER A 126 -14.17 -5.22 4.24
N SER A 127 -13.88 -3.92 4.17
CA SER A 127 -14.28 -2.93 5.19
C SER A 127 -15.72 -2.43 5.05
N THR A 128 -16.52 -2.91 4.09
CA THR A 128 -17.91 -2.46 3.87
C THR A 128 -18.87 -2.77 5.03
N ARG A 129 -18.44 -3.58 6.01
CA ARG A 129 -19.18 -3.97 7.21
C ARG A 129 -18.34 -3.73 8.48
N PHE A 130 -17.54 -2.66 8.47
CA PHE A 130 -16.53 -2.35 9.47
C PHE A 130 -17.08 -2.28 10.89
N THR A 131 -18.31 -1.79 11.08
CA THR A 131 -18.95 -1.66 12.41
C THR A 131 -19.10 -2.99 13.17
N LEU A 132 -19.03 -4.13 12.47
CA LEU A 132 -19.03 -5.45 13.09
C LEU A 132 -17.71 -5.78 13.80
N ILE A 133 -16.59 -5.14 13.44
CA ILE A 133 -15.30 -5.38 14.10
C ILE A 133 -15.33 -4.99 15.58
N PRO A 134 -15.67 -3.75 15.96
CA PRO A 134 -15.75 -3.40 17.38
C PRO A 134 -16.83 -4.23 18.09
N ALA A 135 -18.00 -4.44 17.48
CA ALA A 135 -19.07 -5.25 18.07
C ALA A 135 -18.64 -6.69 18.39
N ASN A 136 -17.97 -7.37 17.45
CA ASN A 136 -17.46 -8.73 17.65
C ASN A 136 -16.27 -8.79 18.60
N SER A 137 -15.51 -7.69 18.72
CA SER A 137 -14.38 -7.62 19.64
C SER A 137 -14.82 -7.58 21.11
N ASP A 138 -16.07 -7.18 21.38
CA ASP A 138 -16.69 -7.22 22.71
C ASP A 138 -17.47 -8.52 22.99
N ALA A 139 -17.71 -9.34 21.97
CA ALA A 139 -18.42 -10.61 22.11
C ALA A 139 -17.54 -11.69 22.75
N THR A 140 -18.16 -12.53 23.58
CA THR A 140 -17.51 -13.67 24.25
C THR A 140 -17.51 -14.95 23.38
N GLY A 141 -18.41 -15.04 22.40
CA GLY A 141 -18.57 -16.19 21.50
C GLY A 141 -17.84 -16.07 20.16
N HIS A 142 -18.08 -17.05 19.28
CA HIS A 142 -17.56 -17.11 17.90
C HIS A 142 -18.69 -17.15 16.84
N ASP A 143 -19.91 -16.82 17.25
CA ASP A 143 -21.06 -16.84 16.34
C ASP A 143 -20.88 -15.79 15.25
N THR A 144 -21.13 -16.20 14.00
CA THR A 144 -21.06 -15.31 12.85
C THR A 144 -22.32 -14.42 12.82
N PRO A 145 -22.18 -13.09 12.86
CA PRO A 145 -23.33 -12.20 12.77
C PRO A 145 -24.10 -12.38 11.45
N PRO A 146 -25.45 -12.30 11.44
CA PRO A 146 -26.23 -12.42 10.20
C PRO A 146 -25.86 -11.37 9.14
N GLN A 147 -25.45 -10.19 9.59
CA GLN A 147 -25.00 -9.09 8.73
C GLN A 147 -23.54 -9.23 8.29
N ALA A 148 -22.81 -10.28 8.68
CA ALA A 148 -21.43 -10.51 8.26
C ALA A 148 -21.34 -11.16 6.86
N PHE A 149 -20.15 -11.15 6.26
CA PHE A 149 -19.93 -11.86 4.99
C PHE A 149 -20.23 -13.35 5.16
N SER A 150 -20.79 -13.97 4.11
CA SER A 150 -20.82 -15.43 4.05
C SER A 150 -19.39 -15.98 4.02
N ALA A 151 -19.21 -17.24 4.40
CA ALA A 151 -17.89 -17.88 4.35
C ALA A 151 -17.27 -17.79 2.95
N ILE A 152 -18.08 -18.01 1.91
CA ILE A 152 -17.65 -17.91 0.51
C ILE A 152 -17.22 -16.47 0.17
N GLN A 153 -18.03 -15.46 0.50
CA GLN A 153 -17.69 -14.06 0.24
C GLN A 153 -16.38 -13.65 0.93
N GLY A 154 -16.22 -14.03 2.20
CA GLY A 154 -14.99 -13.77 2.95
C GLY A 154 -13.77 -14.44 2.33
N ASN A 155 -13.90 -15.71 1.95
CA ASN A 155 -12.81 -16.47 1.33
C ASN A 155 -12.43 -15.91 -0.04
N ILE A 156 -13.40 -15.45 -0.85
CA ILE A 156 -13.12 -14.81 -2.15
C ILE A 156 -12.30 -13.54 -1.96
N LEU A 157 -12.64 -12.68 -1.00
CA LEU A 157 -11.88 -11.45 -0.75
C LEU A 157 -10.42 -11.74 -0.36
N ILE A 158 -10.21 -12.73 0.50
CA ILE A 158 -8.86 -13.16 0.89
C ILE A 158 -8.13 -13.77 -0.32
N ALA A 159 -8.80 -14.62 -1.10
CA ALA A 159 -8.24 -15.27 -2.27
C ALA A 159 -7.83 -14.26 -3.35
N VAL A 160 -8.62 -13.22 -3.61
CA VAL A 160 -8.27 -12.16 -4.57
C VAL A 160 -6.95 -11.49 -4.18
N ALA A 161 -6.82 -11.05 -2.92
CA ALA A 161 -5.57 -10.45 -2.45
C ALA A 161 -4.40 -11.45 -2.50
N ALA A 162 -4.63 -12.71 -2.13
CA ALA A 162 -3.60 -13.75 -2.13
C ALA A 162 -3.12 -14.10 -3.55
N LEU A 163 -4.02 -14.17 -4.53
CA LEU A 163 -3.69 -14.40 -5.93
C LEU A 163 -2.86 -13.25 -6.50
N LEU A 164 -3.23 -11.99 -6.22
CA LEU A 164 -2.44 -10.83 -6.63
C LEU A 164 -1.03 -10.84 -6.04
N ALA A 165 -0.90 -11.19 -4.75
CA ALA A 165 0.41 -11.33 -4.10
C ALA A 165 1.23 -12.48 -4.71
N LEU A 166 0.61 -13.62 -4.99
CA LEU A 166 1.26 -14.76 -5.64
C LEU A 166 1.74 -14.40 -7.05
N THR A 167 0.88 -13.76 -7.85
CA THR A 167 1.25 -13.29 -9.19
C THR A 167 2.42 -12.30 -9.12
N ALA A 168 2.42 -11.37 -8.17
CA ALA A 168 3.53 -10.43 -7.99
C ALA A 168 4.85 -11.16 -7.65
N TRP A 169 4.82 -12.17 -6.79
CA TRP A 169 6.00 -12.99 -6.46
C TRP A 169 6.50 -13.81 -7.64
N ILE A 170 5.60 -14.47 -8.38
CA ILE A 170 5.97 -15.21 -9.60
C ILE A 170 6.64 -14.27 -10.62
N TRP A 171 6.07 -13.07 -10.81
CA TRP A 171 6.62 -12.07 -11.72
C TRP A 171 8.00 -11.57 -11.24
N THR A 172 8.14 -11.32 -9.94
CA THR A 172 9.40 -10.96 -9.30
C THR A 172 10.49 -12.00 -9.59
N ILE A 173 10.20 -13.27 -9.36
CA ILE A 173 11.15 -14.37 -9.59
C ILE A 173 11.53 -14.44 -11.07
N TRP A 174 10.56 -14.33 -11.97
CA TRP A 174 10.82 -14.33 -13.42
C TRP A 174 11.75 -13.19 -13.85
N LEU A 175 11.58 -11.99 -13.29
CA LEU A 175 12.47 -10.86 -13.55
C LEU A 175 13.87 -11.08 -12.98
N LEU A 176 13.98 -11.52 -11.73
CA LEU A 176 15.26 -11.70 -11.05
C LEU A 176 16.11 -12.83 -11.66
N VAL A 177 15.49 -13.91 -12.14
CA VAL A 177 16.20 -14.99 -12.86
C VAL A 177 16.85 -14.48 -14.15
N LYS A 178 16.33 -13.40 -14.73
CA LYS A 178 16.88 -12.76 -15.94
C LYS A 178 17.78 -11.56 -15.64
N SER A 179 18.16 -11.37 -14.38
CA SER A 179 18.93 -10.19 -13.95
C SER A 179 20.31 -10.09 -14.61
N ASP A 180 20.90 -11.21 -15.02
CA ASP A 180 22.18 -11.25 -15.76
C ASP A 180 22.05 -10.90 -17.25
N VAL A 181 20.84 -10.89 -17.80
CA VAL A 181 20.59 -10.60 -19.23
C VAL A 181 20.67 -9.10 -19.50
N HIS A 182 20.05 -8.28 -18.64
CA HIS A 182 20.07 -6.83 -18.76
C HIS A 182 19.74 -6.17 -17.41
N ASN A 183 20.40 -5.05 -17.08
CA ASN A 183 20.20 -4.33 -15.82
C ASN A 183 18.73 -3.96 -15.53
N ALA A 184 17.93 -3.75 -16.58
CA ALA A 184 16.50 -3.47 -16.45
C ALA A 184 15.72 -4.60 -15.74
N TYR A 185 16.09 -5.87 -15.97
CA TYR A 185 15.50 -7.02 -15.25
C TYR A 185 15.88 -7.01 -13.77
N TYR A 186 17.13 -6.69 -13.45
CA TYR A 186 17.59 -6.53 -12.07
C TYR A 186 16.80 -5.43 -11.37
N ILE A 187 16.70 -4.24 -11.97
CA ILE A 187 16.00 -3.08 -11.39
C ILE A 187 14.51 -3.39 -11.21
N ALA A 188 13.82 -3.84 -12.27
CA ALA A 188 12.40 -4.16 -12.22
C ALA A 188 12.11 -5.28 -11.21
N GLY A 189 12.92 -6.34 -11.19
CA GLY A 189 12.77 -7.48 -10.29
C GLY A 189 12.87 -7.08 -8.82
N HIS A 190 13.83 -6.24 -8.45
CA HIS A 190 13.97 -5.76 -7.07
C HIS A 190 12.79 -4.87 -6.67
N VAL A 191 12.35 -3.92 -7.50
CA VAL A 191 11.16 -3.12 -7.18
C VAL A 191 9.91 -4.01 -7.04
N MET A 192 9.74 -4.97 -7.95
CA MET A 192 8.64 -5.95 -7.89
C MET A 192 8.68 -6.81 -6.63
N ALA A 193 9.85 -7.13 -6.08
CA ALA A 193 9.96 -7.83 -4.79
C ALA A 193 9.39 -6.99 -3.64
N GLY A 194 9.70 -5.70 -3.59
CA GLY A 194 9.14 -4.77 -2.60
C GLY A 194 7.62 -4.63 -2.76
N ILE A 195 7.12 -4.54 -4.00
CA ILE A 195 5.69 -4.54 -4.32
C ILE A 195 5.02 -5.84 -3.84
N SER A 196 5.67 -6.98 -4.05
CA SER A 196 5.18 -8.28 -3.60
C SER A 196 5.08 -8.36 -2.07
N CYS A 197 6.05 -7.80 -1.35
CA CYS A 197 6.01 -7.66 0.11
C CYS A 197 4.79 -6.83 0.56
N ILE A 198 4.48 -5.74 -0.14
CA ILE A 198 3.29 -4.91 0.14
C ILE A 198 2.01 -5.70 -0.12
N CYS A 199 1.91 -6.39 -1.26
CA CYS A 199 0.74 -7.23 -1.58
C CYS A 199 0.53 -8.32 -0.51
N THR A 200 1.58 -9.04 -0.10
CA THR A 200 1.50 -10.02 0.99
C THR A 200 1.07 -9.38 2.31
N SER A 201 1.54 -8.17 2.61
CA SER A 201 1.12 -7.40 3.79
C SER A 201 -0.37 -7.04 3.74
N LEU A 202 -0.90 -6.72 2.56
CA LEU A 202 -2.32 -6.43 2.37
C LEU A 202 -3.20 -7.69 2.45
N VAL A 203 -2.69 -8.88 2.09
CA VAL A 203 -3.39 -10.16 2.35
C VAL A 203 -3.66 -10.30 3.85
N ALA A 204 -2.66 -10.04 4.68
CA ALA A 204 -2.81 -10.10 6.14
C ALA A 204 -3.85 -9.12 6.67
N LEU A 205 -3.90 -7.90 6.12
CA LEU A 205 -4.89 -6.91 6.47
C LEU A 205 -6.32 -7.33 6.06
N VAL A 206 -6.50 -7.78 4.81
CA VAL A 206 -7.80 -8.26 4.31
C VAL A 206 -8.28 -9.46 5.13
N ALA A 207 -7.41 -10.44 5.38
CA ALA A 207 -7.75 -11.61 6.19
C ALA A 207 -8.16 -11.24 7.61
N THR A 208 -7.44 -10.32 8.25
CA THR A 208 -7.77 -9.82 9.58
C THR A 208 -9.15 -9.16 9.59
N ILE A 209 -9.43 -8.24 8.65
CA ILE A 209 -10.72 -7.55 8.56
C ILE A 209 -11.86 -8.53 8.33
N VAL A 210 -11.75 -9.41 7.32
CA VAL A 210 -12.80 -10.37 6.97
C VAL A 210 -13.12 -11.29 8.15
N ARG A 211 -12.09 -11.84 8.81
CA ARG A 211 -12.27 -12.79 9.90
C ARG A 211 -12.81 -12.12 11.16
N GLN A 212 -12.41 -10.87 11.44
CA GLN A 212 -13.00 -10.12 12.55
C GLN A 212 -14.46 -9.75 12.29
N ILE A 213 -14.83 -9.34 11.07
CA ILE A 213 -16.23 -9.09 10.69
C ILE A 213 -17.09 -10.34 10.81
N ARG A 214 -16.54 -11.51 10.49
CA ARG A 214 -17.22 -12.81 10.63
C ARG A 214 -17.17 -13.41 12.03
N ASN A 215 -16.52 -12.74 12.99
CA ASN A 215 -16.25 -13.27 14.33
C ASN A 215 -15.49 -14.62 14.36
N SER A 216 -14.77 -14.92 13.27
CA SER A 216 -13.99 -16.16 13.12
C SER A 216 -12.48 -15.93 13.29
N TYR A 217 -12.08 -14.74 13.73
CA TYR A 217 -10.68 -14.42 14.05
C TYR A 217 -10.24 -15.19 15.30
N SER A 218 -9.03 -15.73 15.28
CA SER A 218 -8.55 -16.69 16.28
C SER A 218 -7.30 -16.23 17.02
N HIS A 219 -7.01 -16.87 18.16
CA HIS A 219 -5.82 -16.58 18.97
C HIS A 219 -4.49 -16.72 18.21
N PRO A 220 -4.27 -17.77 17.39
CA PRO A 220 -3.05 -17.84 16.57
C PRO A 220 -2.93 -16.68 15.60
N GLU A 221 -4.03 -16.30 14.96
CA GLU A 221 -4.08 -15.23 13.96
C GLU A 221 -3.74 -13.86 14.53
N ARG A 222 -4.09 -13.62 15.80
CA ARG A 222 -3.72 -12.43 16.56
C ARG A 222 -2.21 -12.18 16.57
N LYS A 223 -1.39 -13.23 16.52
CA LYS A 223 0.08 -13.13 16.47
C LYS A 223 0.61 -13.31 15.05
N TRP A 224 0.05 -14.25 14.30
CA TRP A 224 0.51 -14.63 12.98
C TRP A 224 0.44 -13.49 11.96
N TRP A 225 -0.71 -12.81 11.84
CA TRP A 225 -0.87 -11.77 10.83
C TRP A 225 0.03 -10.56 11.08
N PRO A 226 0.13 -10.01 12.32
CA PRO A 226 1.14 -9.00 12.61
C PRO A 226 2.57 -9.44 12.31
N ALA A 227 2.95 -10.68 12.67
CA ALA A 227 4.28 -11.21 12.42
C ALA A 227 4.60 -11.29 10.92
N VAL A 228 3.65 -11.72 10.09
CA VAL A 228 3.82 -11.77 8.62
C VAL A 228 4.12 -10.38 8.08
N VAL A 229 3.35 -9.36 8.47
CA VAL A 229 3.56 -7.99 7.95
C VAL A 229 4.91 -7.41 8.42
N LEU A 230 5.29 -7.65 9.67
CA LEU A 230 6.59 -7.23 10.20
C LEU A 230 7.76 -7.95 9.51
N ALA A 231 7.59 -9.24 9.18
CA ALA A 231 8.57 -10.00 8.42
C ALA A 231 8.72 -9.44 7.00
N MET A 232 7.61 -9.11 6.31
CA MET A 232 7.65 -8.50 4.97
C MET A 232 8.30 -7.11 4.97
N GLY A 233 8.03 -6.28 5.99
CA GLY A 233 8.70 -4.99 6.14
C GLY A 233 10.19 -5.13 6.41
N THR A 234 10.58 -6.03 7.31
CA THR A 234 12.00 -6.33 7.59
C THR A 234 12.70 -6.88 6.36
N LEU A 235 12.07 -7.81 5.63
CA LEU A 235 12.59 -8.35 4.38
C LEU A 235 12.85 -7.23 3.37
N GLY A 236 11.88 -6.35 3.14
CA GLY A 236 12.04 -5.23 2.21
C GLY A 236 13.20 -4.29 2.57
N ILE A 237 13.33 -3.94 3.86
CA ILE A 237 14.43 -3.06 4.32
C ILE A 237 15.79 -3.76 4.20
N LEU A 238 15.93 -4.99 4.72
CA LEU A 238 17.20 -5.70 4.69
C LEU A 238 17.63 -6.03 3.26
N TRP A 239 16.69 -6.44 2.41
CA TRP A 239 16.97 -6.66 1.00
C TRP A 239 17.39 -5.35 0.31
N GLY A 240 16.70 -4.24 0.58
CA GLY A 240 17.09 -2.94 0.06
C GLY A 240 18.50 -2.54 0.48
N LEU A 241 18.86 -2.73 1.75
CA LEU A 241 20.22 -2.49 2.26
C LEU A 241 21.26 -3.37 1.55
N LEU A 242 20.98 -4.66 1.36
CA LEU A 242 21.87 -5.55 0.60
C LEU A 242 22.07 -5.07 -0.83
N VAL A 243 21.02 -4.58 -1.49
CA VAL A 243 21.12 -4.03 -2.85
C VAL A 243 21.98 -2.76 -2.86
N THR A 244 21.91 -1.92 -1.82
CA THR A 244 22.75 -0.70 -1.76
C THR A 244 24.25 -0.98 -1.67
N THR A 245 24.68 -2.18 -1.30
CA THR A 245 26.11 -2.53 -1.28
C THR A 245 26.67 -2.91 -2.65
N GLU A 246 25.84 -2.91 -3.69
CA GLU A 246 26.30 -3.14 -5.07
C GLU A 246 27.27 -2.02 -5.51
N HIS A 247 28.30 -2.37 -6.27
CA HIS A 247 29.33 -1.40 -6.69
C HIS A 247 28.83 -0.46 -7.78
N ASN A 248 27.93 -0.95 -8.64
CA ASN A 248 27.35 -0.15 -9.71
C ASN A 248 26.25 0.78 -9.15
N PRO A 249 26.42 2.12 -9.22
CA PRO A 249 25.43 3.07 -8.69
C PRO A 249 24.02 2.91 -9.28
N ALA A 250 23.90 2.52 -10.56
CA ALA A 250 22.61 2.31 -11.20
C ALA A 250 21.85 1.09 -10.64
N LYS A 251 22.57 0.08 -10.13
CA LYS A 251 21.99 -1.06 -9.43
C LYS A 251 21.81 -0.77 -7.94
N SER A 252 22.80 -0.17 -7.30
CA SER A 252 22.76 0.16 -5.87
C SER A 252 21.63 1.12 -5.52
N SER A 253 21.37 2.13 -6.37
CA SER A 253 20.38 3.16 -6.10
C SER A 253 18.94 2.61 -5.96
N ILE A 254 18.62 1.48 -6.60
CA ILE A 254 17.29 0.84 -6.49
C ILE A 254 17.03 0.29 -5.08
N GLY A 255 18.09 -0.01 -4.32
CA GLY A 255 18.00 -0.45 -2.93
C GLY A 255 17.24 0.55 -2.06
N TYR A 256 17.35 1.85 -2.35
CA TYR A 256 16.59 2.88 -1.63
C TYR A 256 15.08 2.84 -1.91
N ILE A 257 14.66 2.51 -3.14
CA ILE A 257 13.24 2.28 -3.44
C ILE A 257 12.73 1.06 -2.67
N MET A 258 13.51 -0.03 -2.62
CA MET A 258 13.16 -1.22 -1.86
C MET A 258 13.00 -0.91 -0.36
N ILE A 259 13.90 -0.11 0.23
CA ILE A 259 13.77 0.37 1.61
C ILE A 259 12.45 1.13 1.78
N GLY A 260 12.13 2.05 0.87
CA GLY A 260 10.85 2.78 0.85
C GLY A 260 9.63 1.86 0.81
N LEU A 261 9.65 0.83 -0.02
CA LEU A 261 8.57 -0.18 -0.09
C LEU A 261 8.46 -1.00 1.21
N GLY A 262 9.59 -1.33 1.84
CA GLY A 262 9.63 -1.94 3.18
C GLY A 262 9.01 -1.04 4.26
N LEU A 263 9.24 0.27 4.20
CA LEU A 263 8.60 1.25 5.08
C LEU A 263 7.08 1.34 4.86
N VAL A 264 6.59 1.13 3.62
CA VAL A 264 5.16 1.00 3.35
C VAL A 264 4.58 -0.25 4.04
N CYS A 265 5.28 -1.39 4.01
CA CYS A 265 4.86 -2.59 4.76
C CYS A 265 4.75 -2.32 6.27
N TYR A 266 5.73 -1.62 6.87
CA TYR A 266 5.64 -1.17 8.27
C TYR A 266 4.45 -0.22 8.51
N SER A 267 4.15 0.64 7.55
CA SER A 267 2.97 1.51 7.63
C SER A 267 1.66 0.70 7.61
N ILE A 268 1.61 -0.41 6.86
CA ILE A 268 0.47 -1.35 6.85
C ILE A 268 0.40 -2.13 8.17
N SER A 269 1.55 -2.53 8.74
CA SER A 269 1.62 -3.31 9.98
C SER A 269 0.86 -2.63 11.13
N SER A 270 0.94 -1.30 11.23
CA SER A 270 0.21 -0.52 12.24
C SER A 270 -1.30 -0.82 12.25
N LYS A 271 -1.94 -1.07 11.09
CA LYS A 271 -3.37 -1.40 11.01
C LYS A 271 -3.63 -2.83 11.46
N VAL A 272 -2.80 -3.78 11.04
CA VAL A 272 -2.95 -5.19 11.40
C VAL A 272 -2.72 -5.38 12.90
N ILE A 273 -1.69 -4.72 13.46
CA ILE A 273 -1.40 -4.71 14.90
C ILE A 273 -2.56 -4.09 15.67
N LEU A 274 -3.10 -2.95 15.20
CA LEU A 274 -4.23 -2.29 15.84
C LEU A 274 -5.44 -3.22 15.92
N LEU A 275 -5.84 -3.81 14.79
CA LEU A 275 -6.97 -4.73 14.71
C LEU A 275 -6.76 -5.97 15.59
N ALA A 276 -5.55 -6.51 15.62
CA ALA A 276 -5.21 -7.63 16.51
C ALA A 276 -5.20 -7.24 18.00
N ALA A 277 -4.86 -5.99 18.32
CA ALA A 277 -4.78 -5.49 19.69
C ALA A 277 -6.19 -5.26 20.29
N ILE A 278 -7.13 -4.72 19.52
CA ILE A 278 -8.49 -4.44 19.99
C ILE A 278 -9.36 -5.70 20.14
N TRP A 279 -9.04 -6.77 19.42
CA TRP A 279 -9.82 -8.00 19.46
C TRP A 279 -9.78 -8.62 20.86
N ARG A 280 -10.95 -8.75 21.51
CA ARG A 280 -11.14 -9.28 22.87
C ARG A 280 -10.33 -8.58 23.96
N ASN A 281 -9.96 -7.31 23.76
CA ASN A 281 -9.26 -6.54 24.78
C ASN A 281 -9.83 -5.12 24.89
N THR A 282 -9.74 -4.54 26.08
CA THR A 282 -10.01 -3.13 26.37
C THR A 282 -8.69 -2.38 26.44
N PHE A 283 -8.01 -2.25 25.31
CA PHE A 283 -6.75 -1.49 25.26
C PHE A 283 -7.06 0.01 25.15
N LYS A 284 -6.51 0.82 26.05
CA LYS A 284 -6.40 2.28 25.82
C LYS A 284 -5.35 2.46 24.71
N LEU A 285 -5.82 2.48 23.46
CA LEU A 285 -5.01 2.59 22.23
C LEU A 285 -4.19 3.89 22.13
N ALA A 286 -4.37 4.79 23.10
CA ALA A 286 -3.96 6.17 23.07
C ALA A 286 -2.47 6.36 22.72
N ASN A 287 -2.25 6.84 21.50
CA ASN A 287 -1.15 7.70 21.06
C ASN A 287 0.10 7.08 20.43
N ARG A 288 0.34 5.74 20.42
CA ARG A 288 1.62 5.21 19.88
C ARG A 288 1.53 4.53 18.51
N ILE A 289 0.41 3.88 18.17
CA ILE A 289 0.29 3.14 16.91
C ILE A 289 0.26 4.07 15.68
N PRO A 290 -0.40 5.24 15.72
CA PRO A 290 -0.36 6.20 14.60
C PRO A 290 1.03 6.78 14.32
N LEU A 291 1.99 6.66 15.25
CA LEU A 291 3.36 7.16 15.04
C LEU A 291 4.13 6.33 14.00
N ILE A 292 3.84 5.04 13.84
CA ILE A 292 4.57 4.19 12.87
C ILE A 292 4.45 4.75 11.45
N PRO A 293 3.25 5.01 10.89
CA PRO A 293 3.11 5.62 9.56
C PRO A 293 3.70 7.04 9.44
N VAL A 294 3.79 7.80 10.54
CA VAL A 294 4.42 9.12 10.54
C VAL A 294 5.94 8.98 10.39
N PHE A 295 6.56 8.08 11.17
CA PHE A 295 8.00 7.82 11.08
C PHE A 295 8.39 7.25 9.71
N THR A 296 7.60 6.33 9.16
CA THR A 296 7.87 5.79 7.82
C THR A 296 7.68 6.84 6.72
N ALA A 297 6.68 7.72 6.84
CA ALA A 297 6.50 8.83 5.89
C ALA A 297 7.67 9.81 5.94
N LEU A 298 8.08 10.24 7.14
CA LEU A 298 9.24 11.12 7.33
C LEU A 298 10.53 10.46 6.85
N ALA A 299 10.74 9.17 7.12
CA ALA A 299 11.90 8.43 6.63
C ALA A 299 11.95 8.40 5.09
N CYS A 300 10.83 8.13 4.42
CA CYS A 300 10.75 8.20 2.95
C CYS A 300 11.05 9.62 2.44
N LEU A 301 10.49 10.66 3.06
CA LEU A 301 10.67 12.05 2.62
C LEU A 301 12.10 12.57 2.88
N PHE A 302 12.69 12.26 4.03
CA PHE A 302 14.08 12.63 4.31
C PHE A 302 15.04 11.88 3.41
N LEU A 303 14.83 10.57 3.22
CA LEU A 303 15.66 9.79 2.29
C LEU A 303 15.51 10.33 0.85
N SER A 304 14.30 10.69 0.43
CA SER A 304 14.06 11.38 -0.83
C SER A 304 14.88 12.67 -0.94
N ALA A 305 14.90 13.51 0.09
CA ALA A 305 15.66 14.76 0.10
C ALA A 305 17.18 14.52 0.01
N PHE A 306 17.72 13.56 0.77
CA PHE A 306 19.14 13.19 0.66
C PHE A 306 19.49 12.68 -0.74
N LEU A 307 18.67 11.81 -1.33
CA LEU A 307 18.91 11.30 -2.68
C LEU A 307 18.70 12.36 -3.76
N PHE A 308 17.86 13.35 -3.51
CA PHE A 308 17.72 14.50 -4.38
C PHE A 308 19.03 15.28 -4.46
N GLU A 309 19.70 15.51 -3.34
CA GLU A 309 21.04 16.12 -3.31
C GLU A 309 22.08 15.22 -3.99
N MET A 310 22.05 13.91 -3.71
CA MET A 310 22.92 12.92 -4.37
C MET A 310 22.75 12.88 -5.89
N THR A 311 21.59 13.30 -6.42
CA THR A 311 21.35 13.38 -7.87
C THR A 311 22.29 14.38 -8.53
N GLY A 312 22.70 15.44 -7.82
CA GLY A 312 23.70 16.40 -8.30
C GLY A 312 25.11 15.81 -8.42
N MET A 313 25.39 14.70 -7.73
CA MET A 313 26.66 13.97 -7.81
C MET A 313 26.59 12.78 -8.77
N HIS A 314 25.46 12.07 -8.83
CA HIS A 314 25.27 10.92 -9.71
C HIS A 314 23.80 10.76 -10.12
N GLU A 315 23.53 10.77 -11.43
CA GLU A 315 22.17 10.71 -12.01
C GLU A 315 21.37 9.46 -11.61
N ALA A 316 22.05 8.37 -11.25
CA ALA A 316 21.44 7.11 -10.78
C ALA A 316 20.47 7.29 -9.59
N TYR A 317 20.61 8.36 -8.80
CA TYR A 317 19.74 8.67 -7.67
C TYR A 317 18.48 9.45 -8.05
N PHE A 318 18.35 9.87 -9.32
CA PHE A 318 17.19 10.59 -9.82
C PHE A 318 15.90 9.79 -9.55
N VAL A 319 15.78 8.57 -10.07
CA VAL A 319 14.53 7.77 -9.91
C VAL A 319 14.19 7.52 -8.44
N PRO A 320 15.10 6.99 -7.60
CA PRO A 320 14.81 6.75 -6.19
C PRO A 320 14.35 7.98 -5.43
N ALA A 321 14.98 9.14 -5.64
CA ALA A 321 14.60 10.38 -4.96
C ALA A 321 13.14 10.75 -5.23
N ARG A 322 12.69 10.67 -6.49
CA ARG A 322 11.31 11.05 -6.87
C ARG A 322 10.29 10.01 -6.40
N VAL A 323 10.61 8.72 -6.55
CA VAL A 323 9.72 7.63 -6.13
C VAL A 323 9.53 7.63 -4.61
N LEU A 324 10.59 7.86 -3.83
CA LEU A 324 10.49 7.93 -2.37
C LEU A 324 9.62 9.09 -1.88
N ALA A 325 9.60 10.23 -2.58
CA ALA A 325 8.67 11.32 -2.26
C ALA A 325 7.21 10.85 -2.39
N GLY A 326 6.88 10.14 -3.47
CA GLY A 326 5.56 9.54 -3.68
C GLY A 326 5.22 8.47 -2.63
N LEU A 327 6.18 7.60 -2.28
CA LEU A 327 6.01 6.61 -1.21
C LEU A 327 5.80 7.28 0.17
N GLY A 328 6.45 8.41 0.42
CA GLY A 328 6.19 9.25 1.61
C GLY A 328 4.74 9.71 1.68
N GLY A 329 4.17 10.17 0.56
CA GLY A 329 2.75 10.51 0.44
C GLY A 329 1.81 9.32 0.71
N ILE A 330 2.18 8.12 0.25
CA ILE A 330 1.43 6.88 0.56
C ILE A 330 1.49 6.56 2.07
N CYS A 331 2.68 6.60 2.69
CA CYS A 331 2.83 6.38 4.13
C CYS A 331 2.01 7.38 4.95
N PHE A 332 1.99 8.65 4.55
CA PHE A 332 1.17 9.69 5.18
C PHE A 332 -0.34 9.45 4.97
N THR A 333 -0.74 8.91 3.83
CA THR A 333 -2.12 8.45 3.63
C THR A 333 -2.46 7.29 4.56
N LEU A 334 -1.53 6.36 4.76
CA LEU A 334 -1.71 5.25 5.69
C LEU A 334 -1.79 5.73 7.15
N PHE A 335 -1.15 6.85 7.51
CA PHE A 335 -1.36 7.50 8.81
C PHE A 335 -2.83 7.86 9.01
N SER A 336 -3.47 8.53 8.04
CA SER A 336 -4.89 8.90 8.19
C SER A 336 -5.78 7.67 8.36
N ILE A 337 -5.50 6.56 7.65
CA ILE A 337 -6.24 5.30 7.79
C ILE A 337 -6.14 4.71 9.19
N VAL A 338 -4.95 4.67 9.80
CA VAL A 338 -4.83 4.11 11.15
C VAL A 338 -5.51 4.99 12.20
N SER A 339 -5.47 6.32 12.04
CA SER A 339 -6.23 7.24 12.90
C SER A 339 -7.74 7.07 12.75
N ILE A 340 -8.24 6.80 11.54
CA ILE A 340 -9.65 6.45 11.32
C ILE A 340 -9.99 5.16 12.07
N LEU A 341 -9.18 4.10 11.92
CA LEU A 341 -9.40 2.82 12.58
C LEU A 341 -9.45 2.98 14.09
N GLU A 342 -8.45 3.65 14.68
CA GLU A 342 -8.41 3.97 16.11
C GLU A 342 -9.68 4.68 16.56
N SER A 343 -10.11 5.73 15.84
CA SER A 343 -11.33 6.47 16.17
C SER A 343 -12.61 5.64 16.03
N GLY A 344 -12.63 4.69 15.09
CA GLY A 344 -13.77 3.83 14.81
C GLY A 344 -13.86 2.61 15.72
N THR A 345 -12.76 2.24 16.37
CA THR A 345 -12.69 1.09 17.29
C THR A 345 -12.51 1.51 18.75
N SER A 346 -12.36 2.80 19.03
CA SER A 346 -12.32 3.33 20.40
C SER A 346 -13.64 3.04 21.10
N LYS A 347 -13.56 2.34 22.23
CA LYS A 347 -14.67 2.15 23.16
C LYS A 347 -14.78 3.45 23.95
N GLY A 348 -15.89 4.17 23.76
CA GLY A 348 -16.18 5.43 24.44
C GLY A 348 -16.22 5.27 25.96
#